data_AF-A0A413NNY5-F1
#
_entry.id   AF-A0A413NNY5-F1
#
_cell.length_a   1.000
_cell.length_b   1.000
_cell.length_c   1.000
_cell.angle_alpha   90.00
_cell.angle_beta   90.00
_cell.angle_gamma   90.00
#
_symmetry.space_group_name_H-M   'P 1'
#
loop_
_entity.id
_entity.type
_entity.pdbx_description
1 polymer ?
#
loop_
_entity_poly.entity_id
_entity_poly.type
_entity_poly.pdbx_seq_one_letter_code
_entity_poly.pdbx_strand_id
1 'polypeptide(L)'
;MIVLLNWIAGLPLLRRKKALEKDDVSRQMAARDNETILWLYDQVQEFRSRMFRLEGIVEKLSACPYWERCPARLVVSDYKRKYYHPKGRQPPMAEKGVRRPRSNTGKDAGIPDSAGQPP
;
A
#
# COMPACT_ATOMS: atom_id res chain seq x y z
N MET A 1 -20.80 25.61 -60.04
CA MET A 1 -20.88 24.15 -60.26
C MET A 1 -19.54 23.41 -60.16
N ILE A 2 -18.42 23.98 -60.62
CA ILE A 2 -17.10 23.31 -60.62
C ILE A 2 -16.61 22.95 -59.20
N VAL A 3 -16.88 23.80 -58.20
CA VAL A 3 -16.47 23.57 -56.80
C VAL A 3 -17.12 22.33 -56.19
N LEU A 4 -18.40 22.09 -56.46
CA LEU A 4 -19.14 20.92 -55.98
C LEU A 4 -18.62 19.62 -56.62
N LEU A 5 -18.29 19.66 -57.90
CA LEU A 5 -17.74 18.50 -58.63
C LEU A 5 -16.35 18.12 -58.11
N ASN A 6 -15.48 19.09 -57.85
CA ASN A 6 -14.17 18.84 -57.22
C ASN A 6 -14.30 18.28 -55.79
N TRP A 7 -15.32 18.73 -55.05
CA TRP A 7 -15.57 18.24 -53.69
C TRP A 7 -16.06 16.77 -53.69
N ILE A 8 -16.94 16.41 -54.63
CA ILE A 8 -17.43 15.04 -54.82
C ILE A 8 -16.29 14.12 -55.31
N ALA A 9 -15.42 14.61 -56.19
CA ALA A 9 -14.25 13.86 -56.63
C ALA A 9 -13.21 13.64 -55.50
N GLY A 10 -13.11 14.56 -54.55
CA GLY A 10 -12.21 14.47 -53.39
C GLY A 10 -12.72 13.61 -52.22
N LEU A 11 -14.04 13.38 -52.13
CA LEU A 11 -14.70 12.55 -51.11
C LEU A 11 -14.15 11.12 -50.98
N PRO A 12 -13.96 10.32 -52.06
CA PRO A 12 -13.40 8.98 -51.94
C PRO A 12 -11.95 8.97 -51.43
N LEU A 13 -11.15 9.97 -51.79
CA LEU A 13 -9.78 10.14 -51.29
C LEU A 13 -9.77 10.48 -49.80
N LEU A 14 -10.64 11.38 -49.35
CA LEU A 14 -10.79 11.71 -47.93
C LEU A 14 -11.24 10.50 -47.10
N ARG A 15 -12.17 9.68 -47.63
CA ARG A 15 -12.61 8.45 -46.98
C ARG A 15 -11.48 7.43 -46.83
N ARG A 16 -10.67 7.23 -47.87
CA ARG A 16 -9.49 6.33 -47.81
C ARG A 16 -8.46 6.81 -46.80
N LYS A 17 -8.16 8.11 -46.76
CA LYS A 17 -7.24 8.68 -45.77
C LYS A 17 -7.73 8.46 -44.34
N LYS A 18 -9.02 8.73 -44.08
CA LYS A 18 -9.62 8.47 -42.75
C LYS A 18 -9.64 6.99 -42.36
N ALA A 19 -9.79 6.08 -43.33
CA ALA A 19 -9.70 4.65 -43.09
C ALA A 19 -8.28 4.24 -42.66
N LEU A 20 -7.25 4.73 -43.36
CA LEU A 20 -5.86 4.48 -43.00
C LEU A 20 -5.49 5.07 -41.64
N GLU A 21 -5.92 6.31 -41.34
CA GLU A 21 -5.73 6.92 -40.02
C GLU A 21 -6.39 6.10 -38.91
N LYS A 22 -7.59 5.56 -39.17
CA LYS A 22 -8.29 4.70 -38.21
C LYS A 22 -7.53 3.38 -37.99
N ASP A 23 -7.01 2.78 -39.05
CA ASP A 23 -6.23 1.54 -38.96
C ASP A 23 -4.92 1.77 -38.19
N ASP A 24 -4.23 2.87 -38.44
CA ASP A 24 -3.00 3.23 -37.70
C ASP A 24 -3.28 3.50 -36.22
N VAL A 25 -4.35 4.24 -35.90
CA VAL A 25 -4.78 4.46 -34.51
C VAL A 25 -5.15 3.13 -33.84
N SER A 26 -5.85 2.24 -34.54
CA SER A 26 -6.22 0.92 -34.00
C SER A 26 -4.99 0.05 -33.70
N ARG A 27 -3.97 0.09 -34.57
CA ARG A 27 -2.70 -0.62 -34.36
C ARG A 27 -1.93 -0.04 -33.18
N GLN A 28 -1.88 1.29 -33.05
CA GLN A 28 -1.22 1.95 -31.92
C GLN A 28 -1.92 1.68 -30.58
N MET A 29 -3.27 1.59 -30.58
CA MET A 29 -4.03 1.18 -29.39
C MET A 29 -3.71 -0.28 -29.05
N ALA A 30 -3.77 -1.19 -30.02
CA ALA A 30 -3.46 -2.61 -29.79
C ALA A 30 -2.02 -2.83 -29.28
N ALA A 31 -1.05 -2.07 -29.79
CA ALA A 31 0.33 -2.12 -29.31
C ALA A 31 0.46 -1.65 -27.84
N ARG A 32 -0.15 -0.50 -27.51
CA ARG A 32 -0.18 0.02 -26.13
C ARG A 32 -0.91 -0.90 -25.16
N ASP A 33 -2.00 -1.50 -25.59
CA ASP A 33 -2.76 -2.45 -24.77
C ASP A 33 -1.91 -3.70 -24.47
N ASN A 34 -1.17 -4.20 -25.45
CA ASN A 34 -0.29 -5.35 -25.26
C ASN A 34 0.84 -5.07 -24.24
N GLU A 35 1.48 -3.90 -24.34
CA GLU A 35 2.50 -3.46 -23.38
C GLU A 35 1.91 -3.30 -21.97
N THR A 36 0.71 -2.73 -21.88
CA THR A 36 0.02 -2.53 -20.60
C THR A 36 -0.40 -3.86 -19.98
N ILE A 37 -0.87 -4.82 -20.78
CA ILE A 37 -1.23 -6.17 -20.33
C ILE A 37 0.00 -6.90 -19.76
N LEU A 38 1.14 -6.84 -20.45
CA LEU A 38 2.37 -7.46 -19.97
C LEU A 38 2.84 -6.83 -18.66
N TRP A 39 2.80 -5.50 -18.56
CA TRP A 39 3.16 -4.78 -17.33
C TRP A 39 2.24 -5.14 -16.16
N LEU A 40 0.92 -5.16 -16.41
CA LEU A 40 -0.08 -5.56 -15.41
C LEU A 40 0.12 -7.02 -14.96
N TYR A 41 0.47 -7.91 -15.89
CA TYR A 41 0.72 -9.32 -15.59
C TYR A 41 1.92 -9.48 -14.66
N ASP A 42 3.03 -8.78 -14.95
CA ASP A 42 4.23 -8.82 -14.11
C ASP A 42 3.95 -8.25 -12.71
N GLN A 43 3.21 -7.14 -12.62
CA GLN A 43 2.75 -6.60 -11.34
C GLN A 43 1.93 -7.61 -10.55
N VAL A 44 0.93 -8.26 -11.18
CA VAL A 44 0.09 -9.27 -10.53
C VAL A 44 0.91 -10.46 -10.05
N GLN A 45 1.90 -10.91 -10.84
CA GLN A 45 2.77 -12.00 -10.46
C GLN A 45 3.64 -11.63 -9.25
N GLU A 46 4.19 -10.42 -9.22
CA GLU A 46 4.94 -9.91 -8.08
C GLU A 46 4.05 -9.81 -6.83
N PHE A 47 2.85 -9.22 -6.94
CA PHE A 47 1.90 -9.12 -5.83
C PHE A 47 1.50 -10.50 -5.30
N ARG A 48 1.26 -11.47 -6.18
CA ARG A 48 0.93 -12.84 -5.80
C ARG A 48 2.05 -13.49 -5.00
N SER A 49 3.31 -13.31 -5.41
CA SER A 49 4.46 -13.85 -4.67
C SER A 49 4.59 -13.26 -3.26
N ARG A 50 4.29 -11.96 -3.11
CA ARG A 50 4.31 -11.26 -1.82
C ARG A 50 3.15 -11.72 -0.94
N MET A 51 1.95 -11.89 -1.51
CA MET A 51 0.78 -12.40 -0.79
C MET A 51 0.99 -13.81 -0.24
N PHE A 52 1.55 -14.74 -1.01
CA PHE A 52 1.85 -16.09 -0.51
C PHE A 52 2.81 -16.09 0.69
N ARG A 53 3.81 -15.21 0.69
CA ARG A 53 4.71 -15.07 1.84
C ARG A 53 3.97 -14.56 3.08
N LEU A 54 3.05 -13.61 2.90
CA LEU A 54 2.22 -13.09 3.99
C LEU A 54 1.26 -14.16 4.52
N GLU A 55 0.57 -14.88 3.64
CA GLU A 55 -0.32 -15.99 4.01
C GLU A 55 0.42 -17.03 4.85
N GLY A 56 1.61 -17.45 4.44
CA GLY A 56 2.41 -18.41 5.22
C GLY A 56 2.90 -17.87 6.58
N ILE A 57 3.04 -16.55 6.74
CA ILE A 57 3.33 -15.94 8.05
C ILE A 57 2.07 -15.90 8.91
N VAL A 58 0.93 -15.52 8.33
CA VAL A 58 -0.37 -15.46 9.02
C VAL A 58 -0.82 -16.84 9.48
N GLU A 59 -0.62 -17.87 8.68
CA GLU A 59 -0.92 -19.25 9.05
C GLU A 59 -0.10 -19.68 10.28
N LYS A 60 1.21 -19.42 10.28
CA LYS A 60 2.09 -19.69 11.43
C LYS A 60 1.68 -18.90 12.67
N LEU A 61 1.17 -17.69 12.51
CA LEU A 61 0.66 -16.87 13.61
C LEU A 61 -0.65 -17.45 14.17
N SER A 62 -1.57 -17.87 13.31
CA SER A 62 -2.86 -18.45 13.70
C SER A 62 -2.69 -19.79 14.42
N ALA A 63 -1.68 -20.57 14.06
CA ALA A 63 -1.37 -21.85 14.70
C ALA A 63 -0.66 -21.71 16.06
N CYS A 64 -0.22 -20.51 16.43
CA CYS A 64 0.50 -20.27 17.67
C CYS A 64 -0.43 -19.90 18.83
N PRO A 65 -0.57 -20.75 19.87
CA PRO A 65 -1.40 -20.43 21.03
C PRO A 65 -0.78 -19.37 21.95
N TYR A 66 0.55 -19.18 21.88
CA TYR A 66 1.27 -18.22 22.72
C TYR A 66 2.32 -17.45 21.92
N TRP A 67 2.21 -16.11 21.96
CA TRP A 67 3.04 -15.21 21.15
C TRP A 67 4.54 -15.36 21.41
N GLU A 68 4.96 -15.52 22.67
CA GLU A 68 6.39 -15.47 23.01
C GLU A 68 7.20 -16.60 22.38
N ARG A 69 6.57 -17.77 22.18
CA ARG A 69 7.21 -18.97 21.62
C ARG A 69 6.94 -19.14 20.13
N CYS A 70 6.24 -18.20 19.50
CA CYS A 70 5.84 -18.34 18.11
C CYS A 70 7.03 -18.09 17.18
N PRO A 71 7.34 -18.99 16.22
CA PRO A 71 8.44 -18.80 15.29
C PRO A 71 8.22 -17.58 14.37
N ALA A 72 6.97 -17.22 14.08
CA ALA A 72 6.65 -16.02 13.29
C ALA A 72 6.93 -14.69 14.04
N ARG A 73 7.15 -14.74 15.36
CA ARG A 73 7.46 -13.56 16.18
C ARG A 73 8.68 -12.81 15.67
N LEU A 74 9.75 -13.53 15.31
CA LEU A 74 11.01 -12.93 14.85
C LEU A 74 10.75 -12.05 13.62
N VAL A 75 10.08 -12.61 12.62
CA VAL A 75 9.77 -11.94 11.34
C VAL A 75 8.89 -10.70 11.57
N VAL A 76 7.84 -10.82 12.38
CA VAL A 76 6.94 -9.68 12.68
C VAL A 76 7.67 -8.60 13.48
N SER A 77 8.53 -8.99 14.42
CA SER A 77 9.29 -8.04 15.24
C SER A 77 10.31 -7.26 14.40
N ASP A 78 10.98 -7.92 13.45
CA ASP A 78 11.90 -7.27 12.52
C ASP A 78 11.17 -6.34 11.56
N TYR A 79 10.00 -6.76 11.07
CA TYR A 79 9.13 -5.90 10.26
C TYR A 79 8.71 -4.64 11.04
N LYS A 80 8.28 -4.80 12.29
CA LYS A 80 7.94 -3.68 13.18
C LYS A 80 9.15 -2.76 13.37
N ARG A 81 10.35 -3.28 13.61
CA ARG A 81 11.57 -2.45 13.74
C ARG A 81 11.90 -1.66 12.49
N LYS A 82 11.70 -2.26 11.31
CA LYS A 82 12.08 -1.66 10.02
C LYS A 82 11.11 -0.59 9.54
N TYR A 83 9.81 -0.80 9.74
CA TYR A 83 8.77 0.05 9.16
C TYR A 83 8.01 0.88 10.19
N TYR A 84 8.00 0.46 11.45
CA TYR A 84 7.32 1.17 12.52
C TYR A 84 8.33 1.83 13.45
N HIS A 85 8.63 3.09 13.18
CA HIS A 85 9.32 3.93 14.16
C HIS A 85 8.28 4.40 15.18
N PRO A 86 8.36 3.94 16.45
CA PRO A 86 7.47 4.49 17.46
C PRO A 86 7.71 6.00 17.49
N LYS A 87 6.63 6.79 17.32
CA LYS A 87 6.70 8.24 17.56
C LYS A 87 7.35 8.41 18.92
N GLY A 88 8.43 9.21 18.96
CA GLY A 88 9.17 9.46 20.19
C GLY A 88 8.18 9.70 21.31
N ARG A 89 8.26 8.88 22.37
CA ARG A 89 7.43 9.12 23.56
C ARG A 89 7.62 10.58 23.92
N GLN A 90 6.52 11.29 24.18
CA GLN A 90 6.65 12.60 24.83
C GLN A 90 7.61 12.39 26.02
N PRO A 91 8.65 13.22 26.16
CA PRO A 91 9.51 13.14 27.32
C PRO A 91 8.58 13.10 28.54
N PRO A 92 8.84 12.22 29.53
CA PRO A 92 8.02 12.19 30.73
C PRO A 92 7.95 13.63 31.21
N MET A 93 6.70 14.14 31.23
CA MET A 93 6.34 15.54 31.48
C MET A 93 7.39 16.15 32.41
N ALA A 94 8.16 17.12 31.90
CA ALA A 94 9.26 17.74 32.63
C ALA A 94 8.86 17.88 34.10
N GLU A 95 9.68 17.27 34.95
CA GLU A 95 9.52 17.12 36.40
C GLU A 95 8.50 18.12 36.94
N LYS A 96 7.27 17.65 37.20
CA LYS A 96 6.18 18.49 37.70
C LYS A 96 6.73 19.25 38.89
N GLY A 97 6.96 20.55 38.71
CA GLY A 97 7.79 21.37 39.59
C GLY A 97 7.49 21.07 41.05
N VAL A 98 8.56 20.89 41.84
CA VAL A 98 8.54 20.49 43.25
C VAL A 98 7.35 21.13 43.95
N ARG A 99 6.28 20.35 44.15
CA ARG A 99 5.18 20.80 44.99
C ARG A 99 5.67 20.64 46.42
N ARG A 100 5.87 21.77 47.11
CA ARG A 100 6.14 21.74 48.55
C ARG A 100 5.03 20.93 49.23
N PRO A 101 5.37 19.98 50.12
CA PRO A 101 4.39 19.08 50.70
C PRO A 101 3.36 19.91 51.46
N ARG A 102 2.08 19.75 51.10
CA ARG A 102 1.01 20.12 52.02
C ARG A 102 0.96 18.98 53.03
N SER A 103 1.25 19.28 54.29
CA SER A 103 1.10 18.32 55.37
C SER A 103 -0.32 17.77 55.34
N ASN A 104 -0.47 16.48 55.05
CA ASN A 104 -1.31 15.54 55.79
C ASN A 104 -1.33 14.16 55.10
N THR A 105 -0.72 13.21 55.80
CA THR A 105 -1.14 11.82 56.04
C THR A 105 -2.23 11.21 55.15
N GLY A 106 -1.88 10.13 54.42
CA GLY A 106 -2.86 9.11 54.03
C GLY A 106 -2.57 8.26 52.79
N LYS A 107 -1.84 7.16 53.00
CA LYS A 107 -1.91 5.84 52.33
C LYS A 107 -1.58 5.70 50.83
N ASP A 108 -0.65 4.77 50.61
CA ASP A 108 -0.15 4.29 49.32
C ASP A 108 -1.25 3.69 48.43
N ALA A 109 -1.37 4.20 47.21
CA ALA A 109 -2.10 3.54 46.14
C ALA A 109 -1.09 3.11 45.08
N GLY A 110 -0.65 1.86 45.17
CA GLY A 110 0.20 1.21 44.18
C GLY A 110 -0.51 1.16 42.82
N ILE A 111 0.18 1.65 41.78
CA ILE A 111 -0.23 1.54 40.39
C ILE A 111 0.25 0.17 39.89
N PRO A 112 -0.63 -0.75 39.43
CA PRO A 112 -0.18 -1.99 38.84
C PRO A 112 0.22 -1.78 37.37
N ASP A 113 1.32 -2.43 37.00
CA ASP A 113 1.97 -2.35 35.69
C ASP A 113 1.06 -2.80 34.54
N SER A 114 1.02 -2.00 33.48
CA SER A 114 0.39 -2.32 32.20
C SER A 114 1.24 -3.32 31.41
N ALA A 115 1.25 -4.58 31.84
CA ALA A 115 1.81 -5.69 31.08
C ALA A 115 0.68 -6.47 30.40
N GLY A 116 0.58 -6.37 29.06
CA GLY A 116 -0.13 -7.39 28.29
C GLY A 116 -1.23 -6.93 27.32
N GLN A 117 -1.27 -5.66 26.89
CA GLN A 117 -2.10 -5.31 25.75
C GLN A 117 -1.34 -5.56 24.43
N PRO A 118 -1.89 -6.38 23.51
CA PRO A 118 -1.42 -6.41 22.13
C PRO A 118 -1.69 -5.04 21.47
N PRO A 119 -0.91 -4.66 20.44
CA PRO A 119 -1.08 -3.40 19.72
C PRO A 119 -2.42 -3.30 18.97
#